data_AF-A0A6I9NPS8-F1
#
_entry.id   AF-A0A6I9NPS8-F1
#
_cell.length_a   1.000
_cell.length_b   1.000
_cell.length_c   1.000
_cell.angle_alpha   90.00
_cell.angle_beta   90.00
_cell.angle_gamma   90.00
#
_symmetry.space_group_name_H-M   'P 1'
#
loop_
_entity.id
_entity.type
_entity.pdbx_description
1 polymer ?
#
loop_
_entity_poly.entity_id
_entity_poly.type
_entity_poly.pdbx_seq_one_letter_code
_entity_poly.pdbx_strand_id
1 'polypeptide(L)'
;LLAEGTLCSDSPIDGLTALSNGTVLIFKGELLWSVDPVSHSVGGPQRISHTLGVSSPIDTVFTRCNCHAHTYIIKGDQFWRLDGNMVMEPGYPRPLTSEFPGLTGSIRAALAVPASRSSPESVYFFKSGKRIPTVGP
;
A
#
# COMPACT_ATOMS: atom_id res chain seq x y z
N LEU A 1 -28.55 3.47 9.36
CA LEU A 1 -27.92 2.28 8.77
C LEU A 1 -27.09 2.76 7.58
N LEU A 2 -25.86 3.20 7.86
CA LEU A 2 -24.97 3.75 6.84
C LEU A 2 -24.39 2.57 6.05
N ALA A 3 -24.44 2.64 4.73
CA ALA A 3 -23.75 1.70 3.85
C ALA A 3 -22.24 1.90 4.03
N GLU A 4 -21.66 1.25 5.03
CA GLU A 4 -20.21 1.26 5.27
C GLU A 4 -19.51 0.62 4.06
N GLY A 5 -18.51 1.33 3.53
CA GLY A 5 -17.85 1.06 2.26
C GLY A 5 -17.43 -0.40 2.11
N THR A 6 -18.19 -1.14 1.30
CA THR A 6 -17.80 -2.49 0.87
C THR A 6 -16.65 -2.39 -0.12
N LEU A 7 -15.83 -3.44 -0.18
CA LEU A 7 -14.72 -3.54 -1.14
C LEU A 7 -15.19 -3.26 -2.59
N CYS A 8 -16.39 -3.73 -2.94
CA CYS A 8 -16.99 -3.63 -4.27
C CYS A 8 -17.78 -2.33 -4.54
N SER A 9 -17.69 -1.32 -3.67
CA SER A 9 -18.31 -0.02 -3.95
C SER A 9 -17.54 0.79 -5.01
N ASP A 10 -18.18 1.78 -5.61
CA ASP A 10 -17.62 2.61 -6.69
C ASP A 10 -16.45 3.52 -6.27
N SER A 11 -16.19 3.68 -4.96
CA SER A 11 -15.04 4.48 -4.52
C SER A 11 -13.72 3.76 -4.84
N PRO A 12 -12.66 4.51 -5.22
CA PRO A 12 -11.37 3.90 -5.50
C PRO A 12 -10.76 3.31 -4.23
N ILE A 13 -9.90 2.30 -4.42
CA ILE A 13 -9.00 1.83 -3.36
C ILE A 13 -7.88 2.84 -3.13
N ASP A 14 -7.29 2.79 -1.94
CA ASP A 14 -6.14 3.61 -1.57
C ASP A 14 -4.81 2.92 -1.89
N GLY A 15 -4.78 1.59 -1.81
CA GLY A 15 -3.60 0.81 -2.19
C GLY A 15 -3.87 -0.69 -2.14
N LEU A 16 -2.98 -1.47 -2.75
CA LEU A 16 -2.98 -2.92 -2.66
C LEU A 16 -1.55 -3.44 -2.66
N THR A 17 -1.33 -4.59 -2.06
CA THR A 17 -0.04 -5.29 -2.10
C THR A 17 -0.23 -6.81 -2.04
N ALA A 18 0.70 -7.56 -2.61
CA ALA A 18 0.79 -9.00 -2.43
C ALA A 18 1.84 -9.34 -1.38
N LEU A 19 1.45 -10.13 -0.38
CA LEU A 19 2.36 -10.66 0.63
C LEU A 19 3.16 -11.86 0.06
N SER A 20 4.24 -12.22 0.75
CA SER A 20 5.10 -13.36 0.36
C SER A 20 4.37 -14.71 0.35
N ASN A 21 3.28 -14.84 1.12
CA ASN A 21 2.43 -16.03 1.14
C ASN A 21 1.34 -16.04 0.05
N GLY A 22 1.32 -15.04 -0.84
CA GLY A 22 0.36 -14.93 -1.94
C GLY A 22 -0.95 -14.22 -1.57
N THR A 23 -1.22 -13.95 -0.29
CA THR A 23 -2.37 -13.15 0.13
C THR A 23 -2.24 -11.72 -0.41
N VAL A 24 -3.30 -11.22 -1.03
CA VAL A 24 -3.39 -9.83 -1.46
C VAL A 24 -4.10 -9.03 -0.37
N LEU A 25 -3.48 -7.94 0.08
CA LEU A 25 -4.12 -6.96 0.96
C LEU A 25 -4.63 -5.81 0.12
N ILE A 26 -5.87 -5.40 0.36
CA ILE A 26 -6.50 -4.25 -0.31
C ILE A 26 -6.93 -3.25 0.76
N PHE A 27 -6.52 -2.00 0.61
CA PHE A 27 -6.79 -0.89 1.53
C PHE A 27 -7.76 0.09 0.87
N LYS A 28 -8.83 0.46 1.58
CA LYS A 28 -9.85 1.39 1.10
C LYS A 28 -10.54 2.09 2.27
N GLY A 29 -10.40 3.41 2.32
CA GLY A 29 -10.92 4.22 3.42
C GLY A 29 -10.29 3.81 4.76
N GLU A 30 -11.13 3.46 5.72
CA GLU A 30 -10.71 3.03 7.07
C GLU A 30 -10.40 1.54 7.18
N LEU A 31 -10.59 0.79 6.09
CA LEU A 31 -10.65 -0.65 6.11
C LEU A 31 -9.57 -1.29 5.23
N LEU A 32 -9.13 -2.48 5.63
CA LEU A 32 -8.35 -3.39 4.81
C LEU A 32 -9.04 -4.75 4.73
N TRP A 33 -8.81 -5.44 3.61
CA TRP A 33 -9.27 -6.80 3.36
C TRP A 33 -8.09 -7.67 2.96
N SER A 34 -8.09 -8.92 3.42
CA SER A 34 -7.24 -9.97 2.87
C SER A 34 -8.01 -10.74 1.81
N VAL A 35 -7.35 -11.01 0.68
CA VAL A 35 -7.90 -11.76 -0.43
C VAL A 35 -6.93 -12.89 -0.75
N ASP A 36 -7.44 -14.12 -0.77
CA ASP A 36 -6.73 -15.25 -1.35
C ASP A 36 -7.14 -15.37 -2.82
N PRO A 37 -6.23 -15.05 -3.76
CA PRO A 37 -6.54 -15.07 -5.19
C PRO A 37 -6.69 -16.49 -5.76
N VAL A 38 -6.28 -17.53 -5.04
CA VAL A 38 -6.39 -18.92 -5.50
C VAL A 38 -7.75 -19.50 -5.13
N SER A 39 -8.16 -19.33 -3.88
CA SER A 39 -9.48 -19.79 -3.40
C SER A 39 -10.62 -18.82 -3.69
N HIS A 40 -10.32 -17.62 -4.18
CA HIS A 40 -11.25 -16.50 -4.34
C HIS A 40 -11.95 -16.09 -3.03
N SER A 41 -11.33 -16.39 -1.88
CA SER A 41 -11.88 -16.02 -0.57
C SER A 41 -11.47 -14.61 -0.18
N VAL A 42 -12.41 -13.88 0.43
CA VAL A 42 -12.20 -12.53 0.94
C VAL A 42 -12.45 -12.55 2.44
N GLY A 43 -11.45 -12.17 3.23
CA GLY A 43 -11.57 -12.00 4.66
C GLY A 43 -12.53 -10.86 5.02
N GLY A 44 -13.03 -10.85 6.25
CA GLY A 44 -13.86 -9.75 6.75
C GLY A 44 -13.10 -8.41 6.76
N PRO A 45 -13.80 -7.27 6.63
CA PRO A 45 -13.17 -5.95 6.71
C PRO A 45 -12.52 -5.75 8.08
N GLN A 46 -11.29 -5.24 8.07
CA GLN A 46 -10.55 -4.92 9.29
C GLN A 46 -10.22 -3.43 9.34
N ARG A 47 -10.39 -2.79 10.51
CA ARG A 47 -10.02 -1.38 10.69
C ARG A 47 -8.50 -1.22 10.67
N ILE A 48 -7.97 -0.43 9.74
CA ILE A 48 -6.53 -0.21 9.57
C ILE A 48 -5.89 0.29 10.87
N SER A 49 -6.53 1.24 11.55
CA SER A 49 -6.04 1.82 12.80
C SER A 49 -5.97 0.81 13.95
N HIS A 50 -6.93 -0.10 14.03
CA HIS A 50 -6.94 -1.14 15.06
C HIS A 50 -5.96 -2.26 14.75
N THR A 51 -5.93 -2.72 13.49
CA THR A 51 -5.15 -3.88 13.06
C THR A 51 -3.66 -3.57 12.91
N LEU A 52 -3.32 -2.41 12.36
CA LEU A 52 -1.94 -2.05 12.02
C LEU A 52 -1.40 -0.86 12.80
N GLY A 53 -2.23 -0.17 13.59
CA GLY A 53 -1.82 1.04 14.31
C GLY A 53 -1.55 2.24 13.40
N VAL A 54 -2.02 2.20 12.14
CA VAL A 54 -1.80 3.27 11.15
C VAL A 54 -3.09 4.07 10.96
N SER A 55 -2.98 5.40 10.90
CA SER A 55 -4.12 6.25 10.61
C SER A 55 -4.59 6.11 9.16
N SER A 56 -5.90 6.05 8.96
CA SER A 56 -6.55 5.95 7.64
C SER A 56 -7.08 7.30 7.13
N PRO A 57 -7.37 7.42 5.81
CA PRO A 57 -6.94 6.51 4.73
C PRO A 57 -5.42 6.62 4.52
N ILE A 58 -4.83 5.59 3.90
CA ILE A 58 -3.41 5.59 3.53
C ILE A 58 -3.23 6.20 2.13
N ASP A 59 -2.00 6.54 1.75
CA ASP A 59 -1.73 7.05 0.40
C ASP A 59 -1.41 5.91 -0.58
N THR A 60 -0.62 4.92 -0.14
CA THR A 60 -0.33 3.68 -0.85
C THR A 60 0.30 2.65 0.09
N VAL A 61 0.34 1.39 -0.34
CA VAL A 61 1.07 0.29 0.31
C VAL A 61 1.89 -0.47 -0.74
N PHE A 62 3.01 -1.07 -0.34
CA PHE A 62 3.71 -2.07 -1.14
C PHE A 62 4.52 -3.03 -0.25
N THR A 63 4.76 -4.24 -0.73
CA THR A 63 5.61 -5.24 -0.07
C THR A 63 6.83 -5.50 -0.94
N ARG A 64 8.02 -5.48 -0.34
CA ARG A 64 9.27 -5.76 -1.05
C ARG A 64 9.33 -7.22 -1.48
N CYS A 65 9.95 -7.48 -2.63
CA CYS A 65 10.11 -8.80 -3.23
C CYS A 65 11.44 -9.47 -2.84
N ASN A 66 12.02 -9.09 -1.70
CA ASN A 66 13.23 -9.70 -1.14
C ASN A 66 12.93 -10.64 0.03
N CYS A 67 13.97 -11.30 0.56
CA CYS A 67 13.84 -12.31 1.61
C CYS A 67 13.23 -11.80 2.92
N HIS A 68 13.29 -10.49 3.19
CA HIS A 68 12.69 -9.92 4.39
C HIS A 68 11.18 -9.68 4.25
N ALA A 69 10.69 -9.58 3.01
CA ALA A 69 9.27 -9.36 2.68
C ALA A 69 8.62 -8.22 3.48
N HIS A 70 9.37 -7.16 3.77
CA HIS A 70 8.85 -6.02 4.51
C HIS A 70 7.73 -5.32 3.73
N THR A 71 6.65 -5.02 4.44
CA THR A 71 5.51 -4.25 3.92
C THR A 71 5.61 -2.80 4.37
N TYR A 72 5.43 -1.87 3.44
CA TYR A 72 5.56 -0.43 3.64
C TYR A 72 4.21 0.22 3.42
N ILE A 73 3.73 0.97 4.40
CA ILE A 73 2.54 1.81 4.29
C ILE A 73 3.00 3.26 4.26
N ILE A 74 2.55 4.02 3.26
CA ILE A 74 2.90 5.44 3.09
C ILE A 74 1.66 6.27 3.37
N LYS A 75 1.84 7.38 4.11
CA LYS A 75 0.83 8.42 4.31
C LYS A 75 1.52 9.77 4.50
N GLY A 76 1.24 10.71 3.60
CA GLY A 76 1.93 11.99 3.54
C GLY A 76 3.44 11.78 3.41
N ASP A 77 4.22 12.56 4.17
CA ASP A 77 5.68 12.45 4.18
C ASP A 77 6.20 11.44 5.23
N GLN A 78 5.36 10.48 5.64
CA GLN A 78 5.70 9.44 6.59
C GLN A 78 5.47 8.05 6.00
N PHE A 79 6.21 7.08 6.53
CA PHE A 79 5.96 5.67 6.27
C PHE A 79 6.06 4.82 7.53
N TRP A 80 5.39 3.68 7.48
CA TRP A 80 5.46 2.58 8.44
C TRP A 80 6.04 1.36 7.76
N ARG A 81 6.86 0.59 8.46
CA ARG A 81 7.39 -0.68 7.99
C ARG A 81 6.87 -1.80 8.87
N LEU A 82 6.36 -2.85 8.24
CA LEU A 82 5.93 -4.08 8.88
C LEU A 82 6.83 -5.23 8.42
N ASP A 83 7.00 -6.22 9.28
CA ASP A 83 7.69 -7.47 8.93
C ASP A 83 6.82 -8.38 8.03
N GLY A 84 7.36 -9.55 7.66
CA GLY A 84 6.65 -10.52 6.84
C GLY A 84 5.40 -11.13 7.51
N ASN A 85 5.20 -10.91 8.81
CA ASN A 85 4.03 -11.33 9.57
C ASN A 85 3.03 -10.18 9.80
N MET A 86 3.22 -9.05 9.11
CA MET A 86 2.40 -7.84 9.27
C MET A 86 2.45 -7.23 10.67
N VAL A 87 3.57 -7.42 11.40
CA VAL A 87 3.83 -6.74 12.68
C VAL A 87 4.62 -5.47 12.42
N MET A 88 4.16 -4.35 12.98
CA MET A 88 4.85 -3.07 12.85
C MET A 88 6.21 -3.10 13.55
N GLU A 89 7.25 -2.72 12.81
CA GLU A 89 8.61 -2.62 13.33
C GLU A 89 8.71 -1.48 14.36
N PRO A 90 9.58 -1.58 15.38
CA PRO A 90 9.80 -0.51 16.34
C PRO A 90 10.32 0.79 15.70
N GLY A 91 9.91 1.94 16.24
CA GLY A 91 10.42 3.25 15.83
C GLY A 91 9.74 3.86 14.59
N TYR A 92 8.58 3.35 14.19
CA TYR A 92 7.75 3.90 13.12
C TYR A 92 6.54 4.69 13.67
N PRO A 93 6.03 5.70 12.94
CA PRO A 93 6.43 6.11 11.59
C PRO A 93 7.79 6.80 11.53
N ARG A 94 8.42 6.76 10.35
CA ARG A 94 9.63 7.51 10.03
C ARG A 94 9.40 8.47 8.86
N PRO A 95 10.20 9.54 8.72
CA PRO A 95 10.14 10.40 7.54
C PRO A 95 10.39 9.59 6.26
N LEU A 96 9.54 9.74 5.25
CA LEU A 96 9.62 9.01 3.97
C LEU A 96 10.99 9.19 3.31
N THR A 97 11.52 10.40 3.35
CA THR A 97 12.82 10.78 2.79
C THR A 97 14.01 10.14 3.49
N SER A 98 13.84 9.56 4.68
CA SER A 98 14.92 8.88 5.40
C SER A 98 15.26 7.50 4.82
N GLU A 99 14.33 6.87 4.10
CA GLU A 99 14.53 5.60 3.40
C GLU A 99 14.49 5.79 1.88
N PHE A 100 13.67 6.73 1.39
CA PHE A 100 13.51 7.04 -0.02
C PHE A 100 13.89 8.50 -0.31
N PRO A 101 15.20 8.83 -0.36
CA PRO A 101 15.66 10.20 -0.61
C PRO A 101 15.02 10.81 -1.87
N GLY A 102 14.52 12.04 -1.75
CA GLY A 102 13.84 12.76 -2.83
C GLY A 102 12.36 12.40 -3.04
N LEU A 103 11.85 11.34 -2.42
CA LEU A 103 10.43 10.98 -2.47
C LEU A 103 9.63 11.86 -1.50
N THR A 104 8.88 12.82 -2.05
CA THR A 104 8.09 13.81 -1.30
C THR A 104 6.72 14.01 -1.96
N GLY A 105 5.75 14.57 -1.22
CA GLY A 105 4.44 14.92 -1.76
C GLY A 105 3.51 13.73 -1.98
N SER A 106 2.39 13.94 -2.67
CA SER A 106 1.32 12.93 -2.78
C SER A 106 1.71 11.75 -3.68
N ILE A 107 2.05 10.63 -3.04
CA ILE A 107 2.25 9.34 -3.67
C ILE A 107 0.88 8.69 -3.83
N ARG A 108 0.59 8.12 -4.99
CA ARG A 108 -0.72 7.54 -5.31
C ARG A 108 -0.69 6.04 -5.54
N ALA A 109 0.46 5.49 -5.89
CA ALA A 109 0.68 4.05 -5.96
C ALA A 109 2.17 3.73 -5.81
N ALA A 110 2.47 2.48 -5.49
CA ALA A 110 3.80 1.91 -5.52
C ALA A 110 3.76 0.52 -6.15
N LEU A 111 4.79 0.16 -6.91
CA LEU A 111 4.95 -1.15 -7.53
C LEU A 111 6.34 -1.70 -7.20
N ALA A 112 6.38 -2.75 -6.39
CA ALA A 112 7.61 -3.52 -6.18
C ALA A 112 7.82 -4.48 -7.35
N VAL A 113 9.04 -4.51 -7.88
CA VAL A 113 9.47 -5.37 -8.98
C VAL A 113 10.62 -6.24 -8.47
N PRO A 114 10.50 -7.57 -8.55
CA PRO A 114 11.54 -8.48 -8.09
C PRO A 114 12.83 -8.32 -8.88
N ALA A 115 13.94 -8.69 -8.25
CA ALA A 115 15.20 -8.79 -8.94
C ALA A 115 15.11 -9.81 -10.09
N SER A 116 15.82 -9.53 -11.18
CA SER A 116 16.01 -10.42 -12.31
C SER A 116 17.49 -10.68 -12.53
N ARG A 117 17.85 -11.51 -13.52
CA ARG A 117 19.26 -11.72 -13.89
C ARG A 117 19.96 -10.42 -14.31
N SER A 118 19.22 -9.44 -14.80
CA SER A 118 19.74 -8.19 -15.38
C SER A 118 19.42 -6.94 -14.57
N SER A 119 18.65 -7.04 -13.49
CA SER A 119 18.23 -5.88 -12.70
C SER A 119 18.09 -6.23 -11.22
N PRO A 120 18.53 -5.36 -10.29
CA PRO A 120 18.20 -5.53 -8.88
C PRO A 120 16.70 -5.35 -8.63
N GLU A 121 16.24 -5.73 -7.45
CA GLU A 121 14.90 -5.37 -6.96
C GLU A 121 14.73 -3.85 -7.05
N SER A 122 13.54 -3.40 -7.46
CA SER A 122 13.22 -1.98 -7.57
C SER A 122 11.80 -1.70 -7.11
N VAL A 123 11.55 -0.51 -6.57
CA VAL A 123 10.20 -0.03 -6.25
C VAL A 123 9.92 1.23 -7.05
N TYR A 124 8.86 1.22 -7.84
CA TYR A 124 8.41 2.37 -8.63
C TYR A 124 7.30 3.10 -7.87
N PHE A 125 7.45 4.40 -7.70
CA PHE A 125 6.44 5.25 -7.05
C PHE A 125 5.72 6.11 -8.10
N PHE A 126 4.40 6.16 -7.99
CA PHE A 126 3.54 6.93 -8.89
C PHE A 126 2.99 8.11 -8.12
N LYS A 127 3.19 9.31 -8.65
CA LYS A 127 2.71 10.56 -8.06
C LYS A 127 1.60 11.15 -8.92
N SER A 128 0.72 11.92 -8.30
CA SER A 128 -0.25 12.72 -9.04
C SER A 128 0.50 13.67 -9.98
N GLY A 129 0.30 13.50 -11.30
CA GLY A 129 0.76 14.47 -12.28
C GLY A 129 -0.13 15.72 -12.27
N LYS A 130 0.37 16.83 -12.82
CA LYS A 130 -0.53 17.90 -13.27
C LYS A 130 -1.36 17.32 -14.44
N ARG A 131 -2.68 17.23 -14.29
CA ARG A 131 -3.57 17.09 -15.46
C ARG A 131 -3.35 18.31 -16.34
N ILE A 132 -2.72 18.12 -17.50
CA ILE A 132 -2.74 19.13 -18.55
C ILE A 132 -4.13 19.02 -19.18
N PRO A 133 -4.96 20.08 -19.17
CA PRO A 133 -6.24 20.03 -19.86
C PRO A 133 -5.97 19.75 -21.33
N THR A 134 -6.41 18.60 -21.82
CA THR A 134 -6.48 18.34 -23.26
C THR A 134 -7.64 19.16 -23.80
N VAL A 135 -7.34 20.26 -24.50
CA VAL A 135 -8.32 20.90 -25.37
C VAL A 135 -8.43 20.01 -26.59
N GLY A 136 -9.53 19.25 -26.69
CA GLY A 136 -9.85 18.51 -27.91
C GLY A 136 -10.20 19.47 -29.05
N PRO A 137 -10.11 19.02 -30.32
CA PRO A 137 -10.57 19.80 -31.47
C PRO A 137 -12.05 20.13 -31.39
#